data_AF-A0A6N7APJ7-F1
#
_entry.id   AF-A0A6N7APJ7-F1
#
_cell.length_a   1.000
_cell.length_b   1.000
_cell.length_c   1.000
_cell.angle_alpha   90.00
_cell.angle_beta   90.00
_cell.angle_gamma   90.00
#
_symmetry.space_group_name_H-M   'P 1'
#
loop_
_entity.id
_entity.type
_entity.pdbx_description
1 polymer ?
#
loop_
_entity_poly.entity_id
_entity_poly.type
_entity_poly.pdbx_seq_one_letter_code
_entity_poly.pdbx_strand_id
1 'polypeptide(L)'
;MYKGKVNITLDKDLIEYIKHYAEGQRTSISEIFTQFILNLKRTAEKEPMEIILADPAFRESLLDTISKIRSGKMKWHKYDEVF
;
A
#
# COMPACT_ATOMS: atom_id res chain seq x y z
N MET A 1 -6.55 -0.34 -18.95
CA MET A 1 -5.60 0.54 -18.25
C MET A 1 -4.86 1.38 -19.28
N TYR A 2 -4.99 2.70 -19.22
CA TYR A 2 -4.18 3.61 -20.03
C TYR A 2 -2.75 3.60 -19.46
N LYS A 3 -1.75 3.21 -20.25
CA LYS A 3 -0.35 3.18 -19.81
C LYS A 3 0.33 4.48 -20.26
N GLY A 4 0.79 5.29 -19.31
CA GLY A 4 1.64 6.45 -19.59
C GLY A 4 3.11 6.06 -19.62
N LYS A 5 3.90 6.70 -20.51
CA LYS A 5 5.36 6.56 -20.54
C LYS A 5 5.99 7.82 -19.95
N VAL A 6 6.95 7.65 -19.05
CA VAL A 6 7.75 8.74 -18.48
C VAL A 6 9.21 8.48 -18.84
N ASN A 7 9.91 9.51 -19.34
CA ASN A 7 11.35 9.49 -19.54
C ASN A 7 11.99 10.34 -18.44
N ILE A 8 12.93 9.76 -17.69
CA ILE A 8 13.60 10.41 -16.56
C ILE A 8 15.10 10.35 -16.81
N THR A 9 15.76 11.50 -16.76
CA THR A 9 17.22 11.58 -16.74
C THR A 9 17.68 11.58 -15.29
N LEU A 10 18.64 10.71 -14.97
CA LEU A 10 19.22 10.59 -13.64
C LEU A 10 20.73 10.69 -13.76
N ASP A 11 21.36 11.11 -12.67
CA ASP A 11 22.81 10.99 -12.53
C ASP A 11 23.26 9.53 -12.70
N LYS A 12 24.47 9.34 -13.24
CA LYS A 12 25.00 8.02 -13.58
C LYS A 12 25.12 7.12 -12.33
N ASP A 13 25.59 7.66 -11.22
CA ASP A 13 25.80 6.87 -10.01
C ASP A 13 24.46 6.46 -9.39
N LEU A 14 23.46 7.34 -9.50
CA LEU A 14 22.10 7.05 -9.04
C LEU A 14 21.40 5.96 -9.86
N ILE A 15 21.55 5.96 -11.20
CA ILE A 15 20.94 4.91 -12.02
C ILE A 15 21.64 3.56 -11.81
N GLU A 16 22.95 3.55 -11.59
CA GLU A 16 23.70 2.34 -11.25
C GLU A 16 23.27 1.80 -9.89
N TYR A 17 23.16 2.66 -8.88
CA TYR A 17 22.65 2.28 -7.57
C TYR A 17 21.23 1.69 -7.63
N ILE A 18 20.29 2.36 -8.31
CA ILE A 18 18.90 1.91 -8.40
C ILE A 18 18.79 0.58 -9.13
N LYS A 19 19.62 0.32 -10.16
CA LYS A 19 19.67 -0.99 -10.83
C LYS A 19 20.06 -2.09 -9.85
N HIS A 20 21.15 -1.91 -9.10
CA HIS A 20 21.59 -2.88 -8.10
C HIS A 20 20.56 -3.10 -6.99
N TYR A 21 19.93 -2.02 -6.52
CA TYR A 21 18.86 -2.12 -5.52
C TYR A 21 17.66 -2.90 -6.06
N ALA A 22 17.21 -2.60 -7.28
CA ALA A 22 16.07 -3.28 -7.90
C ALA A 22 16.33 -4.79 -8.05
N GLU A 23 17.54 -5.16 -8.49
CA GLU A 23 17.96 -6.55 -8.60
C GLU A 23 17.97 -7.25 -7.24
N GLY A 24 18.55 -6.62 -6.21
CA GLY A 24 18.58 -7.15 -4.85
C GLY A 24 17.19 -7.36 -4.25
N GLN A 25 16.22 -6.52 -4.60
CA GLN A 25 14.82 -6.62 -4.17
C GLN A 25 13.95 -7.44 -5.13
N ARG A 26 14.51 -8.03 -6.19
CA ARG A 26 13.79 -8.78 -7.24
C ARG A 26 12.62 -8.00 -7.84
N THR A 27 12.85 -6.70 -8.07
CA THR A 27 11.87 -5.77 -8.62
C THR A 27 12.44 -5.02 -9.83
N SER A 28 11.67 -4.10 -10.41
CA SER A 28 12.11 -3.26 -11.52
C SER A 28 12.22 -1.80 -11.11
N ILE A 29 13.02 -1.04 -11.85
CA ILE A 29 13.12 0.42 -11.68
C ILE A 29 11.76 1.08 -11.85
N SER A 30 10.98 0.62 -12.84
CA SER A 30 9.61 1.11 -13.08
C SER A 30 8.71 0.89 -11.86
N GLU A 31 8.83 -0.26 -11.20
CA GLU A 31 8.03 -0.57 -10.01
C GLU A 31 8.45 0.30 -8.82
N ILE A 32 9.75 0.51 -8.60
CA ILE A 32 10.26 1.42 -7.57
C ILE A 32 9.70 2.83 -7.75
N PHE A 33 9.79 3.39 -8.96
CA PHE A 33 9.23 4.72 -9.25
C PHE A 33 7.70 4.74 -9.13
N THR A 34 7.02 3.67 -9.53
CA THR A 34 5.56 3.54 -9.37
C THR A 34 5.19 3.60 -7.90
N GLN A 35 5.84 2.82 -7.04
CA GLN A 35 5.56 2.83 -5.60
C GLN A 35 5.91 4.16 -4.95
N PHE A 36 7.02 4.79 -5.35
CA PHE A 36 7.38 6.13 -4.88
C PHE A 36 6.28 7.15 -5.22
N ILE A 37 5.85 7.21 -6.48
CA ILE A 37 4.79 8.12 -6.93
C ILE A 37 3.46 7.79 -6.25
N LEU A 38 3.11 6.52 -6.08
CA LEU A 38 1.90 6.11 -5.35
C LEU A 38 1.94 6.57 -3.89
N ASN A 39 3.10 6.53 -3.23
CA ASN A 39 3.24 7.04 -1.88
C ASN A 39 3.12 8.56 -1.82
N LEU A 40 3.67 9.28 -2.80
CA LEU A 40 3.45 10.73 -2.92
C LEU A 40 1.96 11.04 -3.14
N LYS A 41 1.30 10.30 -4.04
CA LYS A 41 -0.13 10.41 -4.31
C LYS A 41 -0.95 10.18 -3.04
N ARG A 42 -0.73 9.07 -2.32
CA ARG A 42 -1.40 8.77 -1.04
C ARG A 42 -1.12 9.83 0.04
N THR A 43 0.06 10.44 0.01
CA THR A 43 0.43 11.49 0.96
C THR A 43 -0.27 12.81 0.65
N ALA A 44 -0.36 13.18 -0.63
CA ALA A 44 -1.09 14.35 -1.09
C ALA A 44 -2.60 14.16 -0.91
N GLU A 45 -3.08 12.96 -1.26
CA GLU A 45 -4.42 12.47 -1.01
C GLU A 45 -4.50 11.86 0.40
N LYS A 46 -3.96 12.46 1.46
CA LYS A 46 -4.12 11.92 2.84
C LYS A 46 -5.59 11.89 3.33
N GLU A 47 -6.52 12.35 2.51
CA GLU A 47 -7.96 12.36 2.77
C GLU A 47 -8.62 10.97 2.95
N PRO A 48 -8.43 9.90 2.14
CA PRO A 48 -9.28 8.72 2.22
C PRO A 48 -9.12 7.97 3.54
N MET A 49 -7.89 7.82 4.05
CA MET A 49 -7.70 7.11 5.33
C MET A 49 -8.20 7.93 6.51
N GLU A 50 -7.94 9.24 6.53
CA GLU A 50 -8.47 10.10 7.59
C GLU A 50 -10.00 10.19 7.54
N ILE A 51 -10.59 10.25 6.34
CA ILE A 51 -12.05 10.23 6.14
C ILE A 51 -12.65 8.87 6.58
N ILE A 52 -12.03 7.75 6.19
CA ILE A 52 -12.51 6.41 6.57
C ILE A 52 -12.38 6.19 8.09
N LEU A 53 -11.31 6.67 8.72
CA LEU A 53 -11.12 6.59 10.17
C LEU A 53 -11.92 7.64 10.95
N ALA A 54 -12.36 8.72 10.30
CA ALA A 54 -13.28 9.70 10.87
C ALA A 54 -14.71 9.19 10.93
N ASP A 55 -15.08 8.19 10.12
CA ASP A 55 -16.38 7.52 10.23
C ASP A 55 -16.47 6.76 11.58
N PRO A 56 -17.38 7.17 12.49
CA PRO A 56 -17.47 6.55 13.81
C PRO A 56 -17.88 5.07 13.74
N ALA A 57 -18.73 4.68 12.80
CA ALA A 57 -19.20 3.31 12.68
C ALA A 57 -18.07 2.37 12.23
N PHE A 58 -17.26 2.83 11.27
CA PHE A 58 -16.06 2.10 10.84
C PHE A 58 -15.04 1.99 11.97
N ARG A 59 -14.74 3.09 12.65
CA ARG A 59 -13.78 3.13 13.75
C ARG A 59 -14.16 2.20 14.90
N GLU A 60 -15.41 2.25 15.34
CA GLU A 60 -15.89 1.38 16.43
C GLU A 60 -15.89 -0.10 16.03
N SER A 61 -16.34 -0.42 14.81
CA SER A 61 -16.30 -1.78 14.27
C SER A 61 -14.88 -2.35 14.19
N LEU A 62 -13.91 -1.52 13.78
CA LEU A 62 -12.49 -1.88 13.73
C LEU A 62 -11.94 -2.17 15.13
N LEU A 63 -12.22 -1.30 16.11
CA LEU A 63 -11.75 -1.47 17.50
C LEU A 63 -12.36 -2.71 18.16
N ASP A 64 -13.66 -2.96 17.97
CA ASP A 64 -14.34 -4.16 18.45
C ASP A 64 -13.75 -5.43 17.82
N THR A 65 -13.49 -5.42 16.52
CA THR A 65 -12.86 -6.54 15.81
C THR A 65 -11.47 -6.82 16.36
N ILE A 66 -10.63 -5.80 16.55
CA ILE A 66 -9.29 -5.94 17.16
C ILE A 66 -9.40 -6.53 18.58
N SER A 67 -10.38 -6.09 19.37
CA SER A 67 -10.64 -6.60 20.71
C SER A 67 -11.02 -8.10 20.71
N LYS A 68 -11.88 -8.51 19.77
CA LYS A 68 -12.29 -9.92 19.58
C LYS A 68 -11.14 -10.81 19.14
N ILE A 69 -10.27 -10.32 18.26
CA ILE A 69 -9.05 -11.02 17.85
C ILE A 69 -8.13 -11.20 19.05
N ARG A 70 -7.84 -10.13 19.80
CA ARG A 70 -6.94 -10.18 20.98
C ARG A 70 -7.46 -11.08 22.09
N SER A 71 -8.77 -11.11 22.29
CA SER A 71 -9.42 -11.97 23.29
C SER A 71 -9.59 -13.42 22.84
N GLY A 72 -9.20 -13.77 21.60
CA GLY A 72 -9.36 -15.12 21.04
C GLY A 72 -10.82 -15.50 20.75
N LYS A 73 -11.74 -14.53 20.77
CA LYS A 73 -13.18 -14.75 20.53
C LYS A 73 -13.55 -14.67 19.04
N MET A 74 -12.59 -14.32 18.18
CA MET A 74 -12.77 -14.26 16.73
C MET A 74 -12.90 -15.66 16.14
N LYS A 75 -13.92 -15.89 15.31
CA LYS A 75 -14.06 -17.11 14.51
C LYS A 75 -13.55 -16.83 13.11
N TRP A 76 -12.68 -17.70 12.61
CA TRP A 76 -12.20 -17.68 11.24
C TRP A 76 -13.06 -18.60 10.41
N HIS A 77 -13.50 -18.11 9.27
CA HIS A 77 -14.32 -18.85 8.31
C HIS A 77 -13.55 -19.04 7.01
N LYS A 78 -13.80 -20.16 6.33
CA LYS A 78 -13.32 -20.38 4.97
C LYS A 78 -14.18 -19.62 3.98
N TYR A 79 -13.68 -19.46 2.75
CA TYR A 79 -14.36 -18.71 1.71
C TYR A 79 -15.75 -19.28 1.39
N ASP A 80 -15.84 -20.60 1.24
CA ASP A 80 -17.05 -21.38 0.96
C ASP A 80 -18.06 -21.40 2.12
N GLU A 81 -17.67 -20.96 3.31
CA GLU A 81 -18.55 -20.83 4.48
C GLU A 81 -19.24 -19.45 4.54
N VAL A 82 -18.76 -18.47 3.77
CA VAL A 82 -19.20 -17.06 3.83
C VAL A 82 -19.81 -16.60 2.51
N PHE A 83 -19.33 -17.11 1.38
CA PHE A 83 -19.74 -16.75 0.01
C PHE A 83 -20.07 -18.00 -0.80
#